data_AF-A0A2E8EBN4-F1
#
_entry.id   AF-A0A2E8EBN4-F1
#
_cell.length_a   1.000
_cell.length_b   1.000
_cell.length_c   1.000
_cell.angle_alpha   90.00
_cell.angle_beta   90.00
_cell.angle_gamma   90.00
#
_symmetry.space_group_name_H-M   'P 1'
#
loop_
_entity.id
_entity.type
_entity.pdbx_description
1 polymer ?
#
loop_
_entity_poly.entity_id
_entity_poly.type
_entity_poly.pdbx_seq_one_letter_code
_entity_poly.pdbx_strand_id
1 'polypeptide(L)'
;MTLPGFEPAVAPTPRPGRPWVNLLLLVATIASTTLFGAFHYDGFASNFEASSQGPLVLWRGLWYSATILAILGSHELGHYYACRYYRVDASLPYFLPAPFLTGTLGAFIRIRQPIPTKRMLFDIGVAGPIAGFVVAVPALFLGLSLSRVLPLPDDFVGYSLGEPLLFRLAAWSIWGTAPEGYSLNLHPMAFAAWFGLLATALNLFPIGQLDGGHISYAALGQRSTLVTVTAAAVVILLTFQSPSWIAWAVLMVVMLFAFGPRHPRTLDHHIPLDRTRVLVAVGALIMFVLCFTPAPIEFTGFVAE
;
A
#
# COMPACT_ATOMS: atom_id res chain seq x y z
N MET A 1 11.76 21.94 23.70
CA MET A 1 10.37 22.42 23.56
C MET A 1 9.48 21.33 24.15
N THR A 2 9.16 21.46 25.43
CA THR A 2 8.34 20.51 26.19
C THR A 2 6.87 20.76 25.86
N LEU A 3 6.17 19.76 25.34
CA LEU A 3 4.74 19.84 25.05
C LEU A 3 3.95 20.09 26.36
N PRO A 4 2.95 20.97 26.37
CA PRO A 4 2.11 21.18 27.55
C PRO A 4 1.27 19.93 27.85
N GLY A 5 1.45 19.40 29.07
CA GLY A 5 0.52 18.63 29.89
C GLY A 5 -0.45 17.68 29.19
N PHE A 6 0.05 16.55 28.69
CA PHE A 6 -0.77 15.35 28.56
C PHE A 6 -0.26 14.32 29.58
N GLU A 7 -0.91 14.25 30.74
CA GLU A 7 -0.85 13.05 31.58
C GLU A 7 -1.87 12.05 31.00
N PRO A 8 -1.44 10.99 30.29
CA PRO A 8 -2.38 9.93 29.95
C PRO A 8 -2.94 9.36 31.25
N ALA A 9 -4.26 9.18 31.33
CA ALA A 9 -4.86 8.25 32.27
C ALA A 9 -4.06 6.95 32.20
N VAL A 10 -3.51 6.51 33.34
CA VAL A 10 -2.58 5.37 33.55
C VAL A 10 -2.41 4.53 32.28
N ALA A 11 -1.26 4.66 31.61
CA ALA A 11 -0.97 3.87 30.41
C ALA A 11 -1.23 2.39 30.72
N PRO A 12 -2.13 1.71 29.99
CA PRO A 12 -2.46 0.33 30.30
C PRO A 12 -1.18 -0.51 30.25
N THR A 13 -1.08 -1.47 31.18
CA THR A 13 0.02 -2.42 31.17
C THR A 13 0.02 -3.14 29.81
N PRO A 14 1.13 -3.09 29.04
CA PRO A 14 1.17 -3.74 27.74
C PRO A 14 0.82 -5.21 27.91
N ARG A 15 -0.27 -5.68 27.27
CA ARG A 15 -0.59 -7.10 27.32
C ARG A 15 0.56 -7.87 26.66
N PRO A 16 1.12 -8.90 27.30
CA PRO A 16 2.21 -9.68 26.70
C PRO A 16 1.70 -10.23 25.36
N GLY A 17 2.28 -9.71 24.28
CA GLY A 17 2.05 -10.26 22.95
C GLY A 17 2.65 -11.66 22.87
N ARG A 18 2.24 -12.41 21.84
CA ARG A 18 2.89 -13.68 21.49
C ARG A 18 3.88 -13.38 20.35
N PRO A 19 5.12 -12.93 20.62
CA PRO A 19 6.06 -12.52 19.57
C PRO A 19 6.39 -13.65 18.59
N TRP A 20 6.32 -14.90 19.06
CA TRP A 20 6.50 -16.09 18.23
C TRP A 20 5.45 -16.18 17.11
N VAL A 21 4.21 -15.70 17.32
CA VAL A 21 3.16 -15.68 16.28
C VAL A 21 3.55 -14.72 15.17
N ASN A 22 4.04 -13.54 15.54
CA ASN A 22 4.50 -12.53 14.58
C ASN A 22 5.69 -13.04 13.78
N LEU A 23 6.63 -13.71 14.45
CA LEU A 23 7.78 -14.33 13.80
C LEU A 23 7.36 -15.46 12.84
N LEU A 24 6.48 -16.36 13.27
CA LEU A 24 5.98 -17.44 12.43
C LEU A 24 5.27 -16.91 11.19
N LEU A 25 4.42 -15.89 11.37
CA LEU A 25 3.73 -15.21 10.28
C LEU A 25 4.68 -14.49 9.33
N LEU A 26 5.72 -13.82 9.85
CA LEU A 26 6.77 -13.20 9.05
C LEU A 26 7.53 -14.24 8.22
N VAL A 27 7.96 -15.35 8.84
CA VAL A 27 8.66 -16.45 8.14
C VAL A 27 7.77 -17.07 7.07
N ALA A 28 6.50 -17.32 7.37
CA ALA A 28 5.54 -17.82 6.39
C ALA A 28 5.35 -16.84 5.22
N THR A 29 5.30 -15.53 5.50
CA THR A 29 5.17 -14.50 4.47
C THR A 29 6.43 -14.37 3.63
N ILE A 30 7.62 -14.49 4.22
CA ILE A 30 8.89 -14.55 3.47
C ILE A 30 8.87 -15.74 2.52
N ALA A 31 8.47 -16.93 2.99
CA ALA A 31 8.42 -18.12 2.16
C ALA A 31 7.43 -17.97 0.98
N SER A 32 6.20 -17.49 1.24
CA SER A 32 5.17 -17.33 0.19
C SER A 32 5.54 -16.22 -0.81
N THR A 33 6.05 -15.08 -0.34
CA THR A 33 6.49 -13.99 -1.24
C THR A 33 7.76 -14.35 -2.00
N THR A 34 8.68 -15.14 -1.44
CA THR A 34 9.89 -15.60 -2.16
C THR A 34 9.51 -16.58 -3.27
N LEU A 35 8.57 -17.49 -3.01
CA LEU A 35 8.04 -18.39 -4.04
C LEU A 35 7.40 -17.63 -5.20
N PHE A 36 6.50 -16.68 -4.90
CA PHE A 36 5.90 -15.81 -5.92
C PHE A 36 6.93 -14.94 -6.64
N GLY A 37 7.88 -14.39 -5.89
CA GLY A 37 8.98 -13.62 -6.43
C GLY A 37 9.83 -14.40 -7.43
N ALA A 38 10.01 -15.71 -7.21
CA ALA A 38 10.75 -16.56 -8.12
C ALA A 38 10.03 -16.72 -9.47
N PHE A 39 8.70 -16.79 -9.47
CA PHE A 39 7.90 -16.78 -10.71
C PHE A 39 7.99 -15.43 -11.44
N HIS A 40 7.93 -14.31 -10.72
CA HIS A 40 8.14 -12.98 -11.32
C HIS A 40 9.53 -12.84 -11.92
N TYR A 41 10.55 -13.37 -11.24
CA TYR A 41 11.91 -13.35 -11.76
C TYR A 41 12.05 -14.21 -13.01
N ASP A 42 11.44 -15.40 -13.03
CA ASP A 42 11.47 -16.29 -14.19
C ASP A 42 10.88 -15.60 -15.43
N GLY A 43 9.69 -14.99 -15.30
CA GLY A 43 9.07 -14.22 -16.39
C GLY A 43 9.91 -13.00 -16.83
N PHE A 44 10.57 -12.32 -15.89
CA PHE A 44 11.51 -11.26 -16.23
C PHE A 44 12.72 -11.81 -17.01
N ALA A 45 13.29 -12.93 -16.56
CA ALA A 45 14.47 -13.54 -17.16
C ALA A 45 14.20 -14.13 -18.56
N SER A 46 12.97 -14.59 -18.82
CA SER A 46 12.53 -15.11 -20.11
C SER A 46 12.13 -14.04 -21.12
N ASN A 47 12.21 -12.74 -20.78
CA ASN A 47 11.96 -11.65 -21.72
C ASN A 47 10.59 -11.72 -22.42
N PHE A 48 9.52 -12.02 -21.67
CA PHE A 48 8.14 -12.24 -22.16
C PHE A 48 7.90 -13.56 -22.92
N GLU A 49 8.92 -14.37 -23.16
CA GLU A 49 8.73 -15.69 -23.76
C GLU A 49 8.17 -16.69 -22.73
N ALA A 50 7.37 -17.65 -23.19
CA ALA A 50 6.78 -18.71 -22.38
C ALA A 50 7.88 -19.65 -21.84
N SER A 51 8.34 -19.35 -20.62
CA SER A 51 9.15 -20.15 -19.69
C SER A 51 10.32 -20.93 -20.28
N SER A 52 11.55 -20.55 -19.91
CA SER A 52 12.68 -21.49 -19.92
C SER A 52 12.38 -22.65 -18.97
N GLN A 53 12.45 -23.90 -19.44
CA GLN A 53 12.23 -25.14 -18.67
C GLN A 53 13.36 -25.42 -17.63
N GLY A 54 13.82 -24.40 -16.92
CA GLY A 54 14.87 -24.49 -15.90
C GLY A 54 14.31 -24.75 -14.49
N PRO A 55 15.13 -25.26 -13.55
CA PRO A 55 14.75 -25.34 -12.15
C PRO A 55 14.44 -23.95 -11.56
N LEU A 56 13.33 -23.83 -10.83
CA LEU A 56 12.95 -22.60 -10.15
C LEU A 56 14.01 -22.20 -9.11
N VAL A 57 14.72 -21.08 -9.33
CA VAL A 57 15.76 -20.59 -8.43
C VAL A 57 15.15 -19.69 -7.36
N LEU A 58 14.72 -20.29 -6.24
CA LEU A 58 14.00 -19.59 -5.16
C LEU A 58 14.73 -18.35 -4.62
N TRP A 59 16.06 -18.37 -4.50
CA TRP A 59 16.82 -17.22 -3.98
C TRP A 59 16.63 -15.94 -4.82
N ARG A 60 16.38 -16.08 -6.14
CA ARG A 60 16.11 -14.93 -7.01
C ARG A 60 14.78 -14.25 -6.69
N GLY A 61 13.85 -14.97 -6.08
CA GLY A 61 12.58 -14.42 -5.60
C GLY A 61 12.74 -13.42 -4.44
N LEU A 62 13.90 -13.35 -3.80
CA LEU A 62 14.17 -12.36 -2.76
C LEU A 62 14.20 -10.92 -3.28
N TRP A 63 14.48 -10.69 -4.56
CA TRP A 63 14.37 -9.34 -5.14
C TRP A 63 12.96 -8.77 -4.99
N TYR A 64 11.95 -9.63 -5.14
CA TYR A 64 10.56 -9.27 -4.90
C TYR A 64 10.23 -9.29 -3.41
N SER A 65 10.49 -10.42 -2.72
CA SER A 65 10.11 -10.63 -1.32
C SER A 65 10.69 -9.59 -0.37
N ALA A 66 12.01 -9.32 -0.46
CA ALA A 66 12.66 -8.33 0.39
C ALA A 66 12.10 -6.93 0.15
N THR A 67 11.82 -6.59 -1.12
CA THR A 67 11.29 -5.28 -1.49
C THR A 67 9.86 -5.07 -0.96
N ILE A 68 8.94 -6.01 -1.23
CA ILE A 68 7.55 -5.86 -0.78
C ILE A 68 7.44 -5.87 0.75
N LEU A 69 8.22 -6.73 1.43
CA LEU A 69 8.26 -6.78 2.89
C LEU A 69 8.91 -5.53 3.50
N ALA A 70 9.92 -4.95 2.85
CA ALA A 70 10.50 -3.69 3.30
C ALA A 70 9.47 -2.54 3.21
N ILE A 71 8.69 -2.46 2.14
CA ILE A 71 7.66 -1.42 1.97
C ILE A 71 6.54 -1.60 3.00
N LEU A 72 5.90 -2.77 3.02
CA LEU A 72 4.79 -3.07 3.95
C LEU A 72 5.25 -3.04 5.41
N GLY A 73 6.42 -3.58 5.69
CA GLY A 73 7.00 -3.57 7.02
C GLY A 73 7.32 -2.16 7.50
N SER A 74 7.88 -1.31 6.64
CA SER A 74 8.13 0.10 6.98
C SER A 74 6.84 0.88 7.20
N HIS A 75 5.80 0.61 6.42
CA HIS A 75 4.46 1.17 6.64
C HIS A 75 3.94 0.85 8.04
N GLU A 76 3.90 -0.43 8.40
CA GLU A 76 3.42 -0.85 9.72
C GLU A 76 4.32 -0.39 10.87
N LEU A 77 5.63 -0.36 10.64
CA LEU A 77 6.58 0.19 11.61
C LEU A 77 6.39 1.70 11.80
N GLY A 78 6.01 2.45 10.76
CA GLY A 78 5.65 3.85 10.85
C GLY A 78 4.51 4.07 11.84
N HIS A 79 3.43 3.31 11.72
CA HIS A 79 2.34 3.34 12.70
C HIS A 79 2.78 2.90 14.10
N TYR A 80 3.58 1.84 14.20
CA TYR A 80 4.08 1.32 15.48
C TYR A 80 4.93 2.36 16.21
N TYR A 81 5.87 3.02 15.52
CA TYR A 81 6.72 4.04 16.13
C TYR A 81 5.93 5.30 16.51
N ALA A 82 4.94 5.71 15.71
CA ALA A 82 4.03 6.79 16.08
C ALA A 82 3.21 6.43 17.34
N CYS A 83 2.68 5.21 17.41
CA CYS A 83 2.02 4.70 18.61
C CYS A 83 2.97 4.74 19.82
N ARG A 84 4.23 4.29 19.68
CA ARG A 84 5.22 4.32 20.76
C ARG A 84 5.54 5.73 21.23
N TYR A 85 5.71 6.67 20.31
CA TYR A 85 5.93 8.08 20.62
C TYR A 85 4.78 8.64 21.46
N TYR A 86 3.55 8.30 21.10
CA TYR A 86 2.33 8.72 21.80
C TYR A 86 1.90 7.83 22.97
N ARG A 87 2.72 6.83 23.34
CA ARG A 87 2.42 5.85 24.39
C ARG A 87 1.09 5.12 24.18
N VAL A 88 0.76 4.86 22.91
CA VAL A 88 -0.40 4.08 22.51
C VAL A 88 -0.03 2.58 22.46
N ASP A 89 -0.71 1.70 23.19
CA ASP A 89 -0.48 0.25 23.14
C ASP A 89 -0.86 -0.31 21.77
N ALA A 90 0.15 -0.87 21.08
CA ALA A 90 0.03 -1.47 19.76
C ALA A 90 0.84 -2.78 19.72
N SER A 91 0.38 -3.74 18.94
CA SER A 91 1.16 -4.95 18.66
C SER A 91 2.35 -4.65 17.77
N LEU A 92 3.30 -5.61 17.71
CA LEU A 92 4.21 -5.69 16.56
C LEU A 92 3.40 -6.03 15.28
N PRO A 93 3.97 -5.79 14.09
CA PRO A 93 3.30 -6.09 12.82
C PRO A 93 2.99 -7.58 12.65
N TYR A 94 1.78 -7.87 12.19
CA TYR A 94 1.36 -9.17 11.71
C TYR A 94 1.47 -9.18 10.18
N PHE A 95 2.42 -9.95 9.64
CA PHE A 95 2.53 -10.16 8.18
C PHE A 95 1.62 -11.31 7.77
N LEU A 96 0.74 -11.09 6.79
CA LEU A 96 -0.23 -12.10 6.37
C LEU A 96 0.26 -12.80 5.10
N PRO A 97 0.64 -14.09 5.17
CA PRO A 97 0.98 -14.85 3.98
C PRO A 97 -0.28 -15.12 3.17
N ALA A 98 -0.19 -15.00 1.85
CA ALA A 98 -1.16 -15.54 0.91
C ALA A 98 -0.40 -16.27 -0.19
N PRO A 99 -0.47 -17.60 -0.29
CA PRO A 99 0.14 -18.35 -1.40
C PRO A 99 -0.65 -18.19 -2.71
N PHE A 100 -1.26 -17.02 -2.92
CA PHE A 100 -2.05 -16.61 -4.08
C PHE A 100 -1.85 -15.10 -4.31
N LEU A 101 -2.23 -14.60 -5.48
CA LEU A 101 -2.07 -13.20 -5.91
C LEU A 101 -0.61 -12.72 -5.95
N THR A 102 -0.09 -12.22 -4.82
CA THR A 102 1.19 -11.50 -4.70
C THR A 102 2.14 -12.14 -3.68
N GLY A 103 1.75 -13.26 -3.07
CA GLY A 103 2.50 -13.88 -1.98
C GLY A 103 2.15 -13.33 -0.58
N THR A 104 1.37 -12.25 -0.46
CA THR A 104 0.96 -11.66 0.83
C THR A 104 -0.38 -10.94 0.74
N LEU A 105 -1.16 -10.93 1.83
CA LEU A 105 -2.35 -10.07 1.98
C LEU A 105 -2.02 -8.69 2.54
N GLY A 106 -0.75 -8.40 2.80
CA GLY A 106 -0.30 -7.21 3.49
C GLY A 106 0.22 -7.49 4.89
N ALA A 107 0.40 -6.42 5.65
CA ALA A 107 0.72 -6.47 7.06
C ALA A 107 -0.20 -5.51 7.81
N PHE A 108 -0.40 -5.72 9.10
CA PHE A 108 -1.14 -4.78 9.94
C PHE A 108 -0.62 -4.81 11.38
N ILE A 109 -0.68 -3.67 12.07
CA ILE A 109 -0.61 -3.60 13.52
C ILE A 109 -2.00 -3.59 14.15
N ARG A 110 -2.11 -4.15 15.35
CA ARG A 110 -3.31 -4.04 16.16
C ARG A 110 -3.13 -2.96 17.21
N ILE A 111 -3.83 -1.84 17.05
CA ILE A 111 -3.97 -0.81 18.08
C ILE A 111 -4.96 -1.32 19.14
N ARG A 112 -4.53 -1.39 20.40
CA ARG A 112 -5.27 -2.10 21.47
C ARG A 112 -6.11 -1.20 22.36
N GLN A 113 -6.04 0.11 22.14
CA GLN A 113 -6.78 1.10 22.90
C GLN A 113 -7.28 2.24 22.00
N PRO A 114 -8.34 2.95 22.41
CA PRO A 114 -8.82 4.10 21.67
C PRO A 114 -7.76 5.21 21.58
N ILE A 115 -7.68 5.87 20.42
CA ILE A 115 -6.80 7.03 20.23
C ILE A 115 -7.52 8.27 20.79
N PRO A 116 -6.98 8.93 21.83
CA PRO A 116 -7.75 9.90 22.60
C PRO A 116 -7.92 11.24 21.88
N THR A 117 -6.90 11.68 21.12
CA THR A 117 -6.87 13.01 20.50
C THR A 117 -6.81 12.94 18.97
N LYS A 118 -7.38 13.95 18.32
CA LYS A 118 -7.44 14.09 16.87
C LYS A 118 -6.05 14.25 16.26
N ARG A 119 -5.14 14.93 16.98
CA ARG A 119 -3.74 15.09 16.56
C ARG A 119 -2.99 13.76 16.57
N MET A 120 -3.16 12.95 17.62
CA MET A 120 -2.58 11.61 17.68
C MET A 120 -3.13 10.71 16.57
N LEU A 121 -4.45 10.77 16.33
CA LEU A 121 -5.08 10.01 15.25
C LEU A 121 -4.49 10.37 13.89
N PHE A 122 -4.33 11.66 13.62
CA PHE A 122 -3.71 12.15 12.39
C PHE A 122 -2.26 11.66 12.23
N ASP A 123 -1.44 11.86 13.27
CA ASP A 123 -0.02 11.53 13.19
C ASP A 123 0.22 10.03 13.06
N ILE A 124 -0.54 9.22 13.81
CA ILE A 124 -0.48 7.76 13.69
C ILE A 124 -0.95 7.35 12.30
N GLY A 125 -2.07 7.90 11.80
CA GLY A 125 -2.61 7.56 10.48
C GLY A 125 -1.67 7.91 9.33
N VAL A 126 -0.95 9.03 9.39
CA VAL A 126 -0.06 9.45 8.28
C VAL A 126 1.34 8.83 8.36
N ALA A 127 1.80 8.42 9.53
CA ALA A 127 3.15 7.89 9.72
C ALA A 127 3.43 6.62 8.91
N GLY A 128 2.44 5.72 8.79
CA GLY A 128 2.59 4.49 8.01
C GLY A 128 2.75 4.75 6.52
N PRO A 129 1.79 5.42 5.85
CA PRO A 129 1.89 5.77 4.44
C PRO A 129 3.19 6.50 4.08
N ILE A 130 3.64 7.44 4.92
CA ILE A 130 4.92 8.15 4.69
C ILE A 130 6.10 7.18 4.76
N ALA A 131 6.18 6.34 5.79
CA ALA A 131 7.28 5.40 5.97
C ALA A 131 7.34 4.37 4.82
N GLY A 132 6.19 3.82 4.42
CA GLY A 132 6.10 2.91 3.28
C GLY A 132 6.52 3.59 1.97
N PHE A 133 6.02 4.80 1.72
CA PHE A 133 6.31 5.56 0.49
C PHE A 133 7.79 5.94 0.35
N VAL A 134 8.44 6.34 1.46
CA VAL A 134 9.89 6.65 1.48
C VAL A 134 10.74 5.45 1.07
N VAL A 135 10.28 4.22 1.34
CA VAL A 135 10.96 2.99 0.90
C VAL A 135 10.55 2.59 -0.52
N ALA A 136 9.27 2.76 -0.87
CA ALA A 136 8.74 2.39 -2.18
C ALA A 136 9.35 3.22 -3.32
N VAL A 137 9.56 4.52 -3.11
CA VAL A 137 10.11 5.42 -4.15
C VAL A 137 11.52 4.98 -4.59
N PRO A 138 12.54 4.87 -3.72
CA PRO A 138 13.85 4.38 -4.14
C PRO A 138 13.80 2.98 -4.74
N ALA A 139 12.98 2.09 -4.17
CA ALA A 139 12.83 0.73 -4.69
C ALA A 139 12.25 0.70 -6.11
N LEU A 140 11.32 1.60 -6.42
CA LEU A 140 10.78 1.79 -7.75
C LEU A 140 11.87 2.23 -8.74
N PHE A 141 12.62 3.29 -8.43
CA PHE A 141 13.69 3.78 -9.31
C PHE A 141 14.76 2.72 -9.56
N LEU A 142 15.22 2.04 -8.50
CA LEU A 142 16.18 0.95 -8.62
C LEU A 142 15.60 -0.21 -9.44
N GLY A 143 14.38 -0.64 -9.13
CA GLY A 143 13.70 -1.70 -9.88
C GLY A 143 13.58 -1.36 -11.36
N LEU A 144 13.14 -0.14 -11.70
CA LEU A 144 12.98 0.32 -13.07
C LEU A 144 14.33 0.44 -13.80
N SER A 145 15.40 0.81 -13.11
CA SER A 145 16.75 0.84 -13.68
C SER A 145 17.29 -0.57 -14.00
N LEU A 146 16.77 -1.59 -13.31
CA LEU A 146 17.09 -3.00 -13.55
C LEU A 146 16.15 -3.67 -14.57
N SER A 147 15.04 -3.01 -14.93
CA SER A 147 14.09 -3.47 -15.95
C SER A 147 14.68 -3.38 -17.35
N ARG A 148 13.97 -3.91 -18.35
CA ARG A 148 14.42 -3.90 -19.77
C ARG A 148 13.30 -3.43 -20.67
N VAL A 149 13.62 -2.63 -21.67
CA VAL A 149 12.69 -2.25 -22.74
C VAL A 149 12.89 -3.23 -23.89
N LEU A 150 11.83 -3.98 -24.22
CA LEU A 150 11.86 -5.07 -25.19
C LEU A 150 10.70 -4.95 -26.18
N PRO A 151 10.84 -5.44 -27.42
CA PRO A 151 9.72 -5.52 -28.34
C PRO A 151 8.64 -6.42 -27.76
N LEU A 152 7.39 -6.00 -27.84
CA LEU A 152 6.26 -6.78 -27.39
C LEU A 152 5.92 -7.82 -28.46
N PRO A 153 5.85 -9.13 -28.13
CA PRO A 153 5.44 -10.15 -29.09
C PRO A 153 4.03 -9.88 -29.64
N ASP A 154 3.83 -10.10 -30.94
CA ASP A 154 2.54 -9.89 -31.60
C ASP A 154 1.42 -10.80 -31.05
N ASP A 155 1.81 -11.93 -30.44
CA ASP A 155 0.96 -12.94 -29.81
C ASP A 155 0.93 -12.83 -28.27
N PHE A 156 1.42 -11.73 -27.69
CA PHE A 156 1.47 -11.57 -26.23
C PHE A 156 0.05 -11.52 -25.64
N VAL A 157 -0.31 -12.59 -24.92
CA VAL A 157 -1.51 -12.65 -24.09
C VAL A 157 -1.09 -12.53 -22.63
N GLY A 158 -1.45 -11.42 -21.98
CA GLY A 158 -1.03 -11.17 -20.62
C GLY A 158 -1.80 -10.05 -19.93
N TYR A 159 -1.47 -9.83 -18.66
CA TYR A 159 -2.00 -8.71 -17.89
C TYR A 159 -1.04 -7.52 -18.01
N SER A 160 -1.58 -6.37 -18.40
CA SER A 160 -0.90 -5.09 -18.29
C SER A 160 -1.18 -4.49 -16.92
N LEU A 161 -0.17 -3.90 -16.30
CA LEU A 161 -0.32 -3.17 -15.04
C LEU A 161 -0.61 -1.71 -15.38
N GLY A 162 -1.68 -1.17 -14.80
CA GLY A 162 -1.92 0.27 -14.89
C GLY A 162 -0.78 1.03 -14.22
N GLU A 163 -0.30 2.08 -14.86
CA GLU A 163 0.86 2.83 -14.38
C GLU A 163 0.40 4.04 -13.55
N PRO A 164 0.59 4.06 -12.21
CA PRO A 164 0.32 5.25 -11.41
C PRO A 164 1.24 6.39 -11.85
N LEU A 165 0.84 7.64 -11.57
CA LEU A 165 1.58 8.83 -12.00
C LEU A 165 3.06 8.79 -11.59
N LEU A 166 3.36 8.36 -10.37
CA LEU A 166 4.75 8.22 -9.91
C LEU A 166 5.53 7.18 -10.73
N PHE A 167 4.90 6.05 -11.08
CA PHE A 167 5.53 5.04 -11.92
C PHE A 167 5.82 5.60 -13.31
N ARG A 168 4.85 6.27 -13.94
CA ARG A 168 5.01 6.90 -15.26
C ARG A 168 6.15 7.92 -15.27
N LEU A 169 6.21 8.76 -14.25
CA LEU A 169 7.28 9.76 -14.08
C LEU A 169 8.64 9.08 -13.91
N ALA A 170 8.73 8.05 -13.06
CA ALA A 170 9.97 7.32 -12.84
C ALA A 170 10.43 6.57 -14.10
N ALA A 171 9.53 5.86 -14.78
CA ALA A 171 9.82 5.15 -16.01
C ALA A 171 10.29 6.10 -17.12
N TRP A 172 9.57 7.20 -17.33
CA TRP A 172 9.95 8.24 -18.29
C TRP A 172 11.30 8.88 -17.96
N SER A 173 11.60 9.12 -16.67
CA SER A 173 12.88 9.72 -16.28
C SER A 173 14.10 8.82 -16.53
N ILE A 174 13.91 7.50 -16.56
CA ILE A 174 14.98 6.50 -16.75
C ILE A 174 15.11 6.11 -18.22
N TRP A 175 13.98 5.79 -18.86
CA TRP A 175 13.92 5.18 -20.19
C TRP A 175 13.43 6.14 -21.29
N GLY A 176 12.92 7.31 -20.93
CA GLY A 176 12.25 8.20 -21.87
C GLY A 176 10.91 7.65 -22.34
N THR A 177 10.49 8.05 -23.54
CA THR A 177 9.31 7.49 -24.21
C THR A 177 9.71 6.20 -24.92
N ALA A 178 9.09 5.08 -24.55
CA ALA A 178 9.31 3.82 -25.26
C ALA A 178 8.88 3.95 -26.74
N PRO A 179 9.65 3.40 -27.68
CA PRO A 179 9.23 3.31 -29.09
C PRO A 179 7.94 2.50 -29.25
N GLU A 180 7.21 2.74 -30.34
CA GLU A 180 6.02 1.94 -30.68
C GLU A 180 6.40 0.46 -30.82
N GLY A 181 5.55 -0.42 -30.27
CA GLY A 181 5.78 -1.87 -30.26
C GLY A 181 6.77 -2.35 -29.18
N TYR A 182 7.27 -1.48 -28.30
CA TYR A 182 8.09 -1.87 -27.16
C TYR A 182 7.32 -1.74 -25.84
N SER A 183 7.60 -2.65 -24.91
CA SER A 183 7.07 -2.62 -23.56
C SER A 183 8.18 -2.81 -22.53
N LEU A 184 7.92 -2.34 -21.31
CA LEU A 184 8.86 -2.44 -20.22
C LEU A 184 8.70 -3.80 -19.51
N ASN A 185 9.67 -4.69 -19.70
CA ASN A 185 9.78 -5.93 -18.94
C ASN A 185 10.29 -5.63 -17.53
N LEU A 186 9.39 -5.72 -16.55
CA LEU A 186 9.63 -5.28 -15.19
C LEU A 186 10.51 -6.24 -14.39
N HIS A 187 11.59 -5.72 -13.82
CA HIS A 187 12.34 -6.44 -12.80
C HIS A 187 11.42 -6.69 -11.57
N PRO A 188 11.53 -7.84 -10.87
CA PRO A 188 10.65 -8.17 -9.74
C PRO A 188 10.65 -7.14 -8.61
N MET A 189 11.75 -6.38 -8.46
CA MET A 189 11.82 -5.25 -7.54
C MET A 189 10.88 -4.10 -7.94
N ALA A 190 10.81 -3.75 -9.24
CA ALA A 190 9.89 -2.72 -9.74
C ALA A 190 8.44 -3.16 -9.58
N PHE A 191 8.17 -4.44 -9.84
CA PHE A 191 6.85 -5.04 -9.65
C PHE A 191 6.41 -5.03 -8.18
N ALA A 192 7.32 -5.36 -7.24
CA ALA A 192 7.07 -5.21 -5.81
C ALA A 192 6.81 -3.74 -5.41
N ALA A 193 7.60 -2.80 -5.95
CA ALA A 193 7.42 -1.39 -5.68
C ALA A 193 6.07 -0.87 -6.20
N TRP A 194 5.64 -1.30 -7.39
CA TRP A 194 4.32 -1.01 -7.94
C TRP A 194 3.20 -1.49 -7.01
N PHE A 195 3.28 -2.72 -6.49
CA PHE A 195 2.35 -3.20 -5.48
C PHE A 195 2.38 -2.38 -4.18
N GLY A 196 3.57 -1.92 -3.77
CA GLY A 196 3.74 -1.00 -2.65
C GLY A 196 3.04 0.35 -2.87
N LEU A 197 3.09 0.91 -4.09
CA LEU A 197 2.35 2.11 -4.44
C LEU A 197 0.84 1.86 -4.40
N LEU A 198 0.38 0.74 -4.97
CA LEU A 198 -1.02 0.34 -4.91
C LEU A 198 -1.50 0.21 -3.45
N ALA A 199 -0.74 -0.49 -2.60
CA ALA A 199 -1.06 -0.62 -1.17
C ALA A 199 -1.10 0.74 -0.46
N THR A 200 -0.17 1.65 -0.77
CA THR A 200 -0.16 3.02 -0.25
C THR A 200 -1.41 3.79 -0.67
N ALA A 201 -1.79 3.71 -1.95
CA ALA A 201 -3.01 4.35 -2.45
C ALA A 201 -4.26 3.77 -1.79
N LEU A 202 -4.36 2.44 -1.67
CA LEU A 202 -5.44 1.75 -0.99
C LEU A 202 -5.57 2.19 0.48
N ASN A 203 -4.47 2.27 1.22
CA ASN A 203 -4.48 2.73 2.61
C ASN A 203 -4.83 4.22 2.74
N LEU A 204 -4.44 5.05 1.77
CA LEU A 204 -4.76 6.49 1.76
C LEU A 204 -6.16 6.82 1.21
N PHE A 205 -6.95 5.83 0.79
CA PHE A 205 -8.35 6.07 0.45
C PHE A 205 -9.09 6.65 1.67
N PRO A 206 -9.89 7.71 1.49
CA PRO A 206 -10.56 8.39 2.59
C PRO A 206 -11.82 7.64 3.02
N ILE A 207 -11.67 6.40 3.50
CA ILE A 207 -12.77 5.48 3.80
C ILE A 207 -12.56 4.79 5.15
N GLY A 208 -13.59 4.83 5.99
CA GLY A 208 -13.69 3.99 7.19
C GLY A 208 -12.50 4.13 8.14
N GLN A 209 -11.90 3.00 8.50
CA GLN A 209 -10.74 2.88 9.40
C GLN A 209 -9.39 2.79 8.66
N LEU A 210 -9.38 3.03 7.34
CA LEU A 210 -8.11 3.15 6.61
C LEU A 210 -7.37 4.42 7.05
N ASP A 211 -6.08 4.49 6.76
CA ASP A 211 -5.23 5.64 7.10
C ASP A 211 -5.77 6.94 6.50
N GLY A 212 -6.22 6.91 5.25
CA GLY A 212 -6.88 8.04 4.60
C GLY A 212 -8.20 8.45 5.29
N GLY A 213 -8.92 7.49 5.87
CA GLY A 213 -10.10 7.75 6.71
C GLY A 213 -9.74 8.51 7.98
N HIS A 214 -8.66 8.11 8.66
CA HIS A 214 -8.13 8.78 9.84
C HIS A 214 -7.68 10.22 9.53
N ILE A 215 -6.92 10.38 8.44
CA ILE A 215 -6.40 11.67 7.95
C ILE A 215 -7.55 12.61 7.57
N SER A 216 -8.51 12.11 6.76
CA SER A 216 -9.66 12.91 6.30
C SER A 216 -10.57 13.33 7.46
N TYR A 217 -10.84 12.42 8.42
CA TYR A 217 -11.59 12.76 9.62
C TYR A 217 -10.86 13.81 10.48
N ALA A 218 -9.56 13.65 10.69
CA ALA A 218 -8.81 14.61 11.48
C ALA A 218 -8.79 16.00 10.84
N ALA A 219 -8.64 16.07 9.50
CA ALA A 219 -8.60 17.28 8.70
C ALA A 219 -9.97 17.99 8.60
N LEU A 220 -11.03 17.24 8.31
CA LEU A 220 -12.32 17.79 7.89
C LEU A 220 -13.43 17.61 8.95
N GLY A 221 -13.17 16.89 10.03
CA GLY A 221 -14.14 16.61 11.08
C GLY A 221 -15.37 15.89 10.53
N GLN A 222 -16.57 16.43 10.80
CA GLN A 222 -17.83 15.81 10.37
C GLN A 222 -17.98 15.72 8.84
N ARG A 223 -17.32 16.63 8.09
CA ARG A 223 -17.36 16.63 6.63
C ARG A 223 -16.64 15.43 6.00
N SER A 224 -15.81 14.70 6.76
CA SER A 224 -15.18 13.48 6.26
C SER A 224 -16.20 12.41 5.86
N THR A 225 -17.39 12.40 6.47
CA THR A 225 -18.48 11.47 6.07
C THR A 225 -18.87 11.68 4.60
N LEU A 226 -18.93 12.95 4.15
CA LEU A 226 -19.21 13.26 2.74
C LEU A 226 -18.06 12.77 1.85
N VAL A 227 -16.82 12.92 2.29
CA VAL A 227 -15.64 12.41 1.57
C VAL A 227 -15.68 10.89 1.46
N THR A 228 -16.01 10.17 2.54
CA THR A 228 -16.19 8.71 2.54
C THR A 228 -17.27 8.27 1.55
N VAL A 229 -18.44 8.92 1.57
CA VAL A 229 -19.56 8.55 0.68
C VAL A 229 -19.22 8.86 -0.78
N THR A 230 -18.60 10.00 -1.05
CA THR A 230 -18.17 10.36 -2.41
C THR A 230 -17.08 9.44 -2.93
N ALA A 231 -16.07 9.11 -2.12
CA ALA A 231 -15.05 8.12 -2.45
C ALA A 231 -15.66 6.75 -2.73
N ALA A 232 -16.67 6.35 -1.95
CA ALA A 232 -17.37 5.10 -2.19
C ALA A 232 -18.14 5.08 -3.52
N ALA A 233 -18.82 6.18 -3.85
CA ALA A 233 -19.47 6.32 -5.15
C ALA A 233 -18.45 6.26 -6.31
N VAL A 234 -17.28 6.89 -6.15
CA VAL A 234 -16.19 6.84 -7.14
C VAL A 234 -15.67 5.41 -7.33
N VAL A 235 -15.42 4.66 -6.25
CA VAL A 235 -14.98 3.26 -6.35
C VAL A 235 -16.02 2.40 -7.07
N ILE A 236 -17.31 2.58 -6.79
CA ILE A 236 -18.38 1.89 -7.52
C ILE A 236 -18.34 2.26 -9.00
N LEU A 237 -18.19 3.54 -9.34
CA LEU A 237 -18.09 3.96 -10.73
C LEU A 237 -16.87 3.36 -11.45
N LEU A 238 -15.74 3.23 -10.75
CA LEU A 238 -14.52 2.62 -11.31
C LEU A 238 -14.67 1.13 -11.62
N THR A 239 -15.64 0.42 -11.00
CA THR A 239 -15.93 -0.97 -11.36
C THR A 239 -16.45 -1.14 -12.80
N PHE A 240 -17.09 -0.09 -13.36
CA PHE A 240 -17.49 -0.07 -14.76
C PHE A 240 -16.31 0.14 -15.72
N GLN A 241 -15.19 0.71 -15.22
CA GLN A 241 -13.99 0.93 -16.01
C GLN A 241 -13.06 -0.29 -16.00
N SER A 242 -12.86 -0.92 -14.84
CA SER A 242 -12.00 -2.10 -14.72
C SER A 242 -12.54 -3.09 -13.68
N PRO A 243 -12.64 -4.39 -14.03
CA PRO A 243 -13.06 -5.44 -13.08
C PRO A 243 -12.17 -5.54 -11.83
N SER A 244 -10.92 -5.05 -11.90
CA SER A 244 -9.99 -5.06 -10.77
C SER A 244 -10.51 -4.30 -9.54
N TRP A 245 -11.42 -3.33 -9.73
CA TRP A 245 -12.06 -2.59 -8.63
C TRP A 245 -13.16 -3.36 -7.92
N ILE A 246 -13.69 -4.45 -8.49
CA ILE A 246 -14.81 -5.20 -7.88
C ILE A 246 -14.43 -5.72 -6.49
N ALA A 247 -13.24 -6.31 -6.36
CA ALA A 247 -12.75 -6.81 -5.08
C ALA A 247 -12.67 -5.69 -4.02
N TRP A 248 -12.18 -4.52 -4.42
CA TRP A 248 -12.10 -3.35 -3.54
C TRP A 248 -13.47 -2.76 -3.21
N ALA A 249 -14.38 -2.69 -4.17
CA ALA A 249 -15.75 -2.21 -3.98
C ALA A 249 -16.52 -3.11 -3.00
N VAL A 250 -16.37 -4.43 -3.12
CA VAL A 250 -16.97 -5.39 -2.18
C VAL A 250 -16.39 -5.20 -0.78
N LEU A 251 -15.06 -5.13 -0.65
CA LEU A 251 -14.41 -4.91 0.64
C LEU A 251 -14.88 -3.59 1.28
N MET A 252 -14.97 -2.53 0.50
CA MET A 252 -15.45 -1.23 0.93
C MET A 252 -16.90 -1.27 1.42
N VAL A 253 -17.81 -1.92 0.68
CA VAL A 253 -19.22 -2.08 1.09
C VAL A 253 -19.31 -2.84 2.41
N VAL A 254 -18.52 -3.92 2.56
CA VAL A 254 -18.43 -4.68 3.81
C VAL A 254 -17.92 -3.80 4.96
N MET A 255 -16.88 -2.99 4.74
CA MET A 255 -16.37 -2.06 5.76
C MET A 255 -17.40 -1.00 6.16
N LEU A 256 -18.12 -0.42 5.19
CA LEU A 256 -19.18 0.54 5.45
C LEU A 256 -20.35 -0.07 6.22
N PHE A 257 -20.68 -1.33 5.95
CA PHE A 257 -21.70 -2.06 6.70
C PHE A 257 -21.24 -2.39 8.13
N ALA A 258 -19.98 -2.83 8.30
CA ALA A 258 -19.45 -3.27 9.59
C ALA A 258 -19.14 -2.10 10.55
N PHE A 259 -18.61 -0.99 10.03
CA PHE A 259 -18.11 0.13 10.85
C PHE A 259 -18.90 1.43 10.65
N GLY A 260 -19.76 1.50 9.64
CA GLY A 260 -20.49 2.70 9.26
C GLY A 260 -19.64 3.70 8.46
N PRO A 261 -20.28 4.69 7.82
CA PRO A 261 -19.58 5.74 7.06
C PRO A 261 -18.97 6.84 7.95
N ARG A 262 -19.31 6.86 9.25
CA ARG A 262 -18.85 7.87 10.21
C ARG A 262 -17.62 7.35 10.95
N HIS A 263 -16.55 8.12 10.88
CA HIS A 263 -15.37 7.83 11.68
C HIS A 263 -15.66 7.99 13.20
N PRO A 264 -15.15 7.10 14.07
CA PRO A 264 -15.26 7.25 15.52
C PRO A 264 -14.79 8.64 16.00
N ARG A 265 -15.56 9.26 16.90
CA ARG A 265 -15.22 10.59 17.40
C ARG A 265 -14.08 10.55 18.40
N THR A 266 -13.10 11.44 18.26
CA THR A 266 -12.09 11.69 19.30
C THR A 266 -12.65 12.64 20.37
N LEU A 267 -12.06 12.60 21.57
CA LEU A 267 -12.51 13.40 22.72
C LEU A 267 -12.43 14.92 22.43
N ASP A 268 -11.46 15.31 21.62
CA ASP A 268 -11.07 16.69 21.30
C ASP A 268 -11.47 17.13 19.87
N HIS A 269 -12.48 16.51 19.26
CA HIS A 269 -12.85 16.73 17.85
C HIS A 269 -13.06 18.20 17.45
N HIS A 270 -13.39 19.07 18.42
CA HIS A 270 -13.59 20.50 18.26
C HIS A 270 -12.30 21.30 18.06
N ILE A 271 -11.14 20.75 18.43
CA ILE A 271 -9.84 21.43 18.31
C ILE A 271 -9.32 21.26 16.87
N PRO A 272 -8.99 22.33 16.13
CA PRO A 272 -8.44 22.22 14.77
C PRO A 272 -7.01 21.63 14.78
N LEU A 273 -6.61 21.07 13.64
CA LEU A 273 -5.21 20.70 13.39
C LEU A 273 -4.34 21.96 13.27
N ASP A 274 -3.10 21.86 13.71
CA ASP A 274 -2.10 22.91 13.50
C ASP A 274 -1.68 22.99 12.02
N ARG A 275 -1.08 24.12 11.64
CA ARG A 275 -0.70 24.40 10.25
C ARG A 275 0.25 23.34 9.67
N THR A 276 1.18 22.83 10.48
CA THR A 276 2.13 21.81 10.02
C THR A 276 1.41 20.52 9.65
N ARG A 277 0.45 20.08 10.46
CA ARG A 277 -0.36 18.89 10.14
C ARG A 277 -1.25 19.07 8.93
N VAL A 278 -1.77 20.28 8.71
CA VAL A 278 -2.50 20.59 7.48
C VAL A 278 -1.60 20.44 6.25
N LEU A 279 -0.35 20.93 6.30
CA LEU A 279 0.62 20.73 5.21
C LEU A 279 0.93 19.24 4.99
N VAL A 280 1.10 18.47 6.07
CA VAL A 280 1.29 17.01 5.98
C VAL A 280 0.06 16.32 5.38
N ALA A 281 -1.16 16.78 5.67
CA ALA A 281 -2.39 16.25 5.08
C ALA A 281 -2.43 16.48 3.57
N VAL A 282 -2.01 17.67 3.12
CA VAL A 282 -1.85 17.98 1.69
C VAL A 282 -0.78 17.08 1.07
N GLY A 283 0.34 16.87 1.75
CA GLY A 283 1.38 15.92 1.33
C GLY A 283 0.83 14.49 1.16
N ALA A 284 0.02 14.00 2.11
CA ALA A 284 -0.63 12.71 2.02
C ALA A 284 -1.62 12.62 0.85
N LEU A 285 -2.35 13.70 0.56
CA LEU A 285 -3.21 13.77 -0.62
C LEU A 285 -2.41 13.71 -1.92
N ILE A 286 -1.26 14.41 -1.99
CA ILE A 286 -0.36 14.35 -3.15
C ILE A 286 0.18 12.92 -3.31
N MET A 287 0.62 12.28 -2.22
CA MET A 287 1.05 10.88 -2.24
C MET A 287 -0.05 9.95 -2.75
N PHE A 288 -1.29 10.13 -2.29
CA PHE A 288 -2.43 9.38 -2.78
C PHE A 288 -2.58 9.53 -4.30
N VAL A 289 -2.61 10.76 -4.81
CA VAL A 289 -2.73 11.04 -6.26
C VAL A 289 -1.57 10.44 -7.06
N LEU A 290 -0.35 10.52 -6.53
CA LEU A 290 0.85 9.97 -7.18
C LEU A 290 0.84 8.43 -7.26
N CYS A 291 0.29 7.78 -6.24
CA CYS A 291 0.22 6.31 -6.14
C CYS A 291 -1.07 5.73 -6.74
N PHE A 292 -2.09 6.55 -6.98
CA PHE A 292 -3.40 6.08 -7.41
C PHE A 292 -3.36 5.61 -8.87
N THR A 293 -3.86 4.40 -9.09
CA THR A 293 -3.97 3.80 -10.42
C THR A 293 -5.43 3.54 -10.76
N PRO A 294 -6.06 4.29 -11.68
CA PRO A 294 -7.47 4.14 -12.03
C PRO A 294 -7.84 2.78 -12.63
N ALA A 295 -6.90 2.05 -13.21
CA ALA A 295 -7.10 0.69 -13.73
C ALA A 295 -5.88 -0.17 -13.38
N PRO A 296 -5.78 -0.70 -12.15
CA PRO A 296 -4.57 -1.39 -11.70
C PRO A 296 -4.16 -2.59 -12.55
N ILE A 297 -5.14 -3.35 -13.03
CA ILE A 297 -4.90 -4.55 -13.84
C ILE A 297 -5.82 -4.46 -15.06
N GLU A 298 -5.22 -4.52 -16.23
CA GLU A 298 -5.91 -4.57 -17.51
C GLU A 298 -5.55 -5.87 -18.24
N PHE A 299 -6.53 -6.48 -18.89
CA PHE A 299 -6.29 -7.66 -19.71
C PHE A 299 -5.92 -7.20 -21.12
N THR A 300 -4.67 -7.46 -21.51
CA THR A 300 -4.18 -7.24 -22.88
C THR A 300 -4.21 -8.57 -23.61
N GLY A 301 -5.29 -8.78 -24.38
CA GLY A 301 -5.35 -9.83 -25.38
C GLY A 301 -5.54 -9.19 -26.75
N PHE A 302 -4.48 -9.13 -27.55
CA PHE A 302 -4.65 -8.93 -28.98
C PHE A 302 -5.07 -10.28 -29.56
N VAL A 303 -6.36 -10.44 -29.87
CA VAL A 303 -6.79 -11.48 -30.80
C VAL A 303 -6.58 -10.88 -32.17
N ALA A 304 -5.54 -11.30 -32.88
CA ALA A 304 -5.49 -11.10 -34.33
C ALA A 304 -6.68 -11.87 -34.91
N GLU A 305 -7.66 -11.15 -35.47
CA GLU A 305 -8.57 -11.72 -36.47
C GLU A 305 -7.80 -12.11 -37.73
#